data_AF-A0A5D2NPP4-F1
#
_entry.id   AF-A0A5D2NPP4-F1
#
_cell.length_a   1.000
_cell.length_b   1.000
_cell.length_c   1.000
_cell.angle_alpha   90.00
_cell.angle_beta   90.00
_cell.angle_gamma   90.00
#
_symmetry.space_group_name_H-M   'P 1'
#
loop_
_entity.id
_entity.type
_entity.pdbx_description
1 polymer ?
#
loop_
_entity_poly.entity_id
_entity_poly.type
_entity_poly.pdbx_seq_one_letter_code
_entity_poly.pdbx_strand_id
1 'polypeptide(L)'
;MSKEKETHLCYKDVNSDESLVLARKDALEWIFKVKAHHRFNALTIVLAVNYFDRFFASFKFQKDNPWMGQLAAVACLSLAAKVEETQVPLLLDLQVEESKYVFDSKTIQRMELLVLSTLKWRMNPVTPISFFDHITRRLGLRTHLHWEFLHSCEHLLLILIADSKFMLYIPSILAAATMLYVIKEIEPCHYLEYRKQLLRVLKT
;
A
#
# COMPACT_ATOMS: atom_id res chain seq x y z
N MET A 1 5.40 17.35 7.75
CA MET A 1 4.11 17.19 8.46
C MET A 1 2.86 17.58 7.65
N SER A 2 2.87 18.60 6.78
CA SER A 2 1.65 18.99 6.01
C SER A 2 1.20 17.94 4.98
N LYS A 3 2.13 17.37 4.18
CA LYS A 3 1.79 16.38 3.14
C LYS A 3 1.24 15.05 3.66
N GLU A 4 1.62 14.66 4.87
CA GLU A 4 1.18 13.38 5.48
C GLU A 4 -0.31 13.40 5.84
N LYS A 5 -0.81 14.56 6.29
CA LYS A 5 -2.20 14.72 6.73
C LYS A 5 -3.18 14.84 5.57
N GLU A 6 -2.72 15.33 4.41
CA GLU A 6 -3.56 15.48 3.22
C GLU A 6 -3.97 14.15 2.58
N THR A 7 -3.16 13.09 2.78
CA THR A 7 -3.40 11.75 2.23
C THR A 7 -3.97 10.77 3.25
N HIS A 8 -4.14 11.21 4.50
CA HIS A 8 -4.68 10.40 5.58
C HIS A 8 -6.20 10.34 5.47
N LEU A 9 -6.73 9.13 5.26
CA LEU A 9 -8.16 8.90 5.12
C LEU A 9 -8.84 9.04 6.50
N CYS A 10 -9.79 9.96 6.59
CA CYS A 10 -10.74 10.03 7.69
C CYS A 10 -11.75 8.88 7.52
N TYR A 11 -11.33 7.65 7.86
CA TYR A 11 -12.14 6.44 7.77
C TYR A 11 -13.10 6.39 8.97
N LYS A 12 -14.03 7.37 9.06
CA LYS A 12 -14.90 7.52 10.23
C LYS A 12 -16.22 6.76 10.17
N ASP A 13 -16.62 6.15 9.04
CA ASP A 13 -17.96 5.53 8.94
C ASP A 13 -18.05 4.15 8.25
N VAL A 14 -16.94 3.56 7.78
CA VAL A 14 -17.02 2.27 7.05
C VAL A 14 -17.21 1.05 7.97
N ASN A 15 -17.19 1.24 9.30
CA ASN A 15 -17.46 0.15 10.25
C ASN A 15 -18.94 -0.32 10.27
N SER A 16 -19.81 0.25 9.43
CA SER A 16 -21.24 -0.06 9.39
C SER A 16 -21.70 -0.86 8.17
N ASP A 17 -20.86 -1.06 7.15
CA ASP A 17 -21.25 -1.83 5.95
C ASP A 17 -20.30 -2.98 5.64
N GLU A 18 -20.70 -4.18 6.08
CA GLU A 18 -20.00 -5.46 5.87
C GLU A 18 -19.64 -5.71 4.39
N SER A 19 -20.47 -5.25 3.45
CA SER A 19 -20.23 -5.40 2.03
C SER A 19 -19.03 -4.60 1.52
N LEU A 20 -18.79 -3.41 2.10
CA LEU A 20 -17.64 -2.57 1.73
C LEU A 20 -16.33 -3.20 2.21
N VAL A 21 -16.35 -3.81 3.40
CA VAL A 21 -15.21 -4.55 3.95
C VAL A 21 -14.86 -5.75 3.06
N LEU A 22 -15.88 -6.51 2.62
CA LEU A 22 -15.70 -7.64 1.71
C LEU A 22 -15.17 -7.20 0.34
N ALA A 23 -15.75 -6.15 -0.26
CA ALA A 23 -15.29 -5.64 -1.56
C ALA A 23 -13.82 -5.19 -1.53
N ARG A 24 -13.40 -4.52 -0.45
CA ARG A 24 -12.00 -4.16 -0.25
C ARG A 24 -11.13 -5.40 -0.10
N LYS A 25 -11.55 -6.39 0.69
CA LYS A 25 -10.81 -7.64 0.88
C LYS A 25 -10.58 -8.36 -0.44
N ASP A 26 -11.62 -8.54 -1.25
CA ASP A 26 -11.53 -9.21 -2.55
C ASP A 26 -10.60 -8.45 -3.52
N ALA A 27 -10.70 -7.12 -3.54
CA ALA A 27 -9.83 -6.26 -4.33
C ALA A 27 -8.35 -6.40 -3.92
N LEU A 28 -8.07 -6.39 -2.61
CA LEU A 28 -6.70 -6.52 -2.11
C LEU A 28 -6.14 -7.92 -2.36
N GLU A 29 -6.94 -8.96 -2.16
CA GLU A 29 -6.54 -10.34 -2.47
C GLU A 29 -6.12 -10.46 -3.94
N TRP A 30 -6.89 -9.86 -4.85
CA TRP A 30 -6.52 -9.79 -6.26
C TRP A 30 -5.21 -9.02 -6.50
N ILE A 31 -5.03 -7.84 -5.89
CA ILE A 31 -3.78 -7.06 -5.99
C ILE A 31 -2.57 -7.88 -5.52
N PHE A 32 -2.69 -8.62 -4.41
CA PHE A 32 -1.61 -9.45 -3.88
C PHE A 32 -1.30 -10.66 -4.78
N LYS A 33 -2.29 -11.25 -5.45
CA LYS A 33 -2.07 -12.30 -6.47
C LYS A 33 -1.26 -11.76 -7.64
N VAL A 34 -1.64 -10.60 -8.18
CA VAL A 34 -0.91 -9.95 -9.29
C VAL A 34 0.51 -9.58 -8.87
N LYS A 35 0.70 -9.10 -7.64
CA LYS A 35 2.04 -8.87 -7.06
C LYS A 35 2.90 -10.12 -7.13
N ALA A 36 2.37 -11.26 -6.69
CA ALA A 36 3.11 -12.53 -6.68
C ALA A 36 3.47 -12.98 -8.11
N HIS A 37 2.56 -12.79 -9.06
CA HIS A 37 2.75 -13.16 -10.45
C HIS A 37 3.81 -12.30 -11.16
N HIS A 38 3.69 -10.97 -11.08
CA HIS A 38 4.57 -10.02 -11.77
C HIS A 38 5.79 -9.59 -10.96
N ARG A 39 5.89 -10.05 -9.70
CA ARG A 39 6.95 -9.68 -8.74
C ARG A 39 7.08 -8.17 -8.53
N PHE A 40 5.95 -7.47 -8.47
CA PHE A 40 5.93 -6.03 -8.20
C PHE A 40 6.53 -5.67 -6.84
N ASN A 41 7.14 -4.50 -6.79
CA ASN A 41 7.74 -3.94 -5.60
C ASN A 41 6.70 -3.67 -4.51
N ALA A 42 7.13 -3.68 -3.25
CA ALA A 42 6.23 -3.40 -2.12
C ALA A 42 5.59 -2.01 -2.23
N LEU A 43 6.34 -1.01 -2.73
CA LEU A 43 5.84 0.35 -2.93
C LEU A 43 4.70 0.41 -3.94
N THR A 44 4.78 -0.33 -5.04
CA THR A 44 3.70 -0.45 -6.03
C THR A 44 2.39 -0.91 -5.39
N ILE A 45 2.46 -1.89 -4.49
CA ILE A 45 1.28 -2.39 -3.78
C ILE A 45 0.77 -1.37 -2.77
N VAL A 46 1.66 -0.74 -1.99
CA VAL A 46 1.26 0.33 -1.05
C VAL A 46 0.56 1.48 -1.79
N LEU A 47 1.05 1.87 -2.96
CA LEU A 47 0.41 2.89 -3.81
C LEU A 47 -0.94 2.40 -4.34
N ALA A 48 -1.02 1.18 -4.86
CA ALA A 48 -2.27 0.61 -5.37
C ALA A 48 -3.36 0.56 -4.29
N VAL A 49 -3.03 0.11 -3.08
CA VAL A 49 -3.94 0.10 -1.92
C VAL A 49 -4.34 1.53 -1.53
N ASN A 50 -3.39 2.47 -1.49
CA ASN A 50 -3.70 3.87 -1.19
C ASN A 50 -4.68 4.47 -2.21
N TYR A 51 -4.47 4.20 -3.50
CA TYR A 51 -5.36 4.71 -4.55
C TYR A 51 -6.73 4.09 -4.45
N PHE A 52 -6.79 2.78 -4.26
CA PHE A 52 -8.04 2.04 -4.11
C PHE A 52 -8.83 2.57 -2.92
N ASP A 53 -8.23 2.65 -1.72
CA ASP A 53 -8.93 3.09 -0.52
C ASP A 53 -9.41 4.56 -0.64
N ARG A 54 -8.63 5.45 -1.26
CA ARG A 54 -9.03 6.85 -1.51
C ARG A 54 -10.16 6.96 -2.53
N PHE A 55 -10.08 6.18 -3.61
CA PHE A 55 -11.10 6.12 -4.63
C PHE A 55 -12.40 5.56 -4.03
N PHE A 56 -12.29 4.44 -3.34
CA PHE A 56 -13.39 3.71 -2.71
C PHE A 56 -14.10 4.54 -1.63
N ALA A 57 -13.37 5.32 -0.83
CA ALA A 57 -13.97 6.23 0.15
C ALA A 57 -14.70 7.43 -0.48
N SER A 58 -14.30 7.84 -1.68
CA SER A 58 -14.88 9.01 -2.36
C SER A 58 -16.03 8.63 -3.31
N PHE A 59 -16.05 7.38 -3.76
CA PHE A 59 -16.98 6.88 -4.75
C PHE A 59 -18.15 6.17 -4.06
N LYS A 60 -19.39 6.49 -4.44
CA LYS A 60 -20.57 5.76 -3.96
C LYS A 60 -20.59 4.38 -4.60
N PHE A 61 -19.96 3.42 -3.95
CA PHE A 61 -19.93 2.04 -4.43
C PHE A 61 -21.35 1.48 -4.49
N GLN A 62 -21.78 1.06 -5.67
CA GLN A 62 -23.05 0.38 -5.84
C GLN A 62 -22.87 -1.06 -5.38
N LYS A 63 -23.55 -1.41 -4.30
CA LYS A 63 -23.56 -2.76 -3.69
C LYS A 63 -23.85 -3.87 -4.71
N ASP A 64 -24.63 -3.55 -5.73
CA ASP A 64 -25.11 -4.50 -6.73
C ASP A 64 -24.07 -4.86 -7.81
N ASN A 65 -22.90 -4.22 -7.82
CA ASN A 65 -21.90 -4.34 -8.89
C ASN A 65 -20.51 -4.78 -8.38
N PRO A 66 -20.34 -6.07 -7.98
CA PRO A 66 -19.06 -6.57 -7.46
C PRO A 66 -17.90 -6.48 -8.45
N TRP A 67 -18.18 -6.54 -9.76
CA TRP A 67 -17.18 -6.36 -10.83
C TRP A 67 -16.51 -4.99 -10.79
N MET A 68 -17.19 -3.97 -10.26
CA MET A 68 -16.66 -2.60 -10.19
C MET A 68 -15.50 -2.50 -9.20
N GLY A 69 -15.53 -3.28 -8.12
CA GLY A 69 -14.44 -3.35 -7.14
C GLY A 69 -13.18 -3.93 -7.76
N GLN A 70 -13.32 -5.04 -8.51
CA GLN A 70 -12.19 -5.64 -9.21
C GLN A 70 -11.65 -4.71 -10.32
N LEU A 71 -12.53 -4.07 -11.10
CA LEU A 71 -12.10 -3.10 -12.12
C LEU A 71 -11.33 -1.92 -11.51
N ALA A 72 -11.81 -1.39 -10.38
CA ALA A 72 -11.10 -0.34 -9.65
C ALA A 72 -9.74 -0.83 -9.13
N ALA A 73 -9.64 -2.07 -8.63
CA ALA A 73 -8.38 -2.67 -8.20
C ALA A 73 -7.38 -2.81 -9.36
N VAL A 74 -7.83 -3.29 -10.52
CA VAL A 74 -7.03 -3.42 -11.75
C VAL A 74 -6.50 -2.05 -12.18
N ALA A 75 -7.36 -1.04 -12.22
CA ALA A 75 -6.97 0.32 -12.59
C ALA A 75 -5.99 0.94 -11.57
N CYS A 76 -6.24 0.80 -10.28
CA CYS A 76 -5.37 1.32 -9.23
C CYS A 76 -3.97 0.67 -9.27
N LEU A 77 -3.90 -0.65 -9.48
CA LEU A 77 -2.64 -1.35 -9.63
C LEU A 77 -1.91 -0.97 -10.92
N SER A 78 -2.62 -0.83 -12.04
CA SER A 78 -2.01 -0.36 -13.29
C SER A 78 -1.41 1.04 -13.16
N LEU A 79 -2.13 1.97 -12.52
CA LEU A 79 -1.63 3.30 -12.23
C LEU A 79 -0.41 3.26 -11.31
N ALA A 80 -0.43 2.44 -10.26
CA ALA A 80 0.70 2.31 -9.35
C ALA A 80 1.93 1.74 -10.06
N ALA A 81 1.74 0.71 -10.91
CA ALA A 81 2.82 0.16 -11.72
C ALA A 81 3.41 1.21 -12.67
N LYS A 82 2.58 2.05 -13.31
CA LYS A 82 3.05 3.17 -14.15
C LYS A 82 3.80 4.25 -13.39
N VAL A 83 3.58 4.38 -12.08
CA VAL A 83 4.26 5.37 -11.24
C VAL A 83 5.60 4.84 -10.73
N GLU A 84 5.68 3.56 -10.38
CA GLU A 84 6.81 3.00 -9.62
C GLU A 84 7.66 1.98 -10.39
N GLU A 85 7.05 1.17 -11.27
CA GLU A 85 7.75 0.07 -11.92
C GLU A 85 8.53 0.53 -13.15
N THR A 86 9.72 -0.03 -13.34
CA THR A 86 10.53 0.23 -14.54
C THR A 86 9.93 -0.44 -15.79
N GLN A 87 9.30 -1.60 -15.60
CA GLN A 87 8.66 -2.37 -16.67
C GLN A 87 7.20 -2.59 -16.29
N VAL A 88 6.30 -1.99 -17.06
CA VAL A 88 4.86 -2.06 -16.80
C VAL A 88 4.25 -3.08 -17.78
N PRO A 89 3.63 -4.16 -17.29
CA PRO A 89 2.90 -5.10 -18.13
C PRO A 89 1.77 -4.42 -18.90
N LEU A 90 1.33 -5.02 -20.01
CA LEU A 90 0.15 -4.53 -20.72
C LEU A 90 -1.09 -4.69 -19.85
N LEU A 91 -2.11 -3.85 -20.08
CA LEU A 91 -3.35 -3.87 -19.28
C LEU A 91 -4.05 -5.23 -19.29
N LEU A 92 -3.97 -5.95 -20.40
CA LEU A 92 -4.55 -7.28 -20.52
C LEU A 92 -3.73 -8.32 -19.74
N ASP A 93 -2.41 -8.16 -19.68
CA ASP A 93 -1.49 -9.06 -18.97
C ASP A 93 -1.52 -8.87 -17.44
N LEU A 94 -2.07 -7.75 -16.95
CA LEU A 94 -2.32 -7.53 -15.52
C LEU A 94 -3.44 -8.43 -14.98
N GLN A 95 -4.32 -8.94 -15.85
CA GLN A 95 -5.47 -9.76 -15.47
C GLN A 95 -5.09 -11.24 -15.37
N VAL A 96 -4.25 -11.55 -14.38
CA VAL A 96 -3.67 -12.88 -14.17
C VAL A 96 -4.61 -13.81 -13.39
N GLU A 97 -4.33 -15.12 -13.48
CA GLU A 97 -4.88 -16.21 -12.65
C GLU A 97 -6.42 -16.18 -12.45
N GLU A 98 -7.15 -16.84 -13.36
CA GLU A 98 -8.61 -17.04 -13.29
C GLU A 98 -9.38 -15.84 -12.73
N SER A 99 -9.07 -14.65 -13.26
CA SER A 99 -9.71 -13.42 -12.84
C SER A 99 -11.23 -13.57 -12.97
N LYS A 100 -11.95 -13.43 -11.85
CA LYS A 100 -13.41 -13.59 -11.78
C LYS A 100 -14.15 -12.77 -12.84
N TYR A 101 -13.62 -11.58 -13.13
CA TYR A 101 -14.04 -10.72 -14.23
C TYR A 101 -12.84 -10.40 -15.12
N VAL A 102 -13.08 -10.34 -16.44
CA VAL A 102 -12.11 -9.91 -17.44
C VAL A 102 -12.65 -8.65 -18.12
N PHE A 103 -11.79 -7.64 -18.24
CA PHE A 103 -12.11 -6.34 -18.78
C PHE A 103 -11.28 -6.08 -20.04
N ASP A 104 -11.87 -5.38 -21.01
CA ASP A 104 -11.12 -4.87 -22.15
C ASP A 104 -10.24 -3.69 -21.72
N SER A 105 -9.17 -3.45 -22.48
CA SER A 105 -8.21 -2.38 -22.19
C SER A 105 -8.85 -0.99 -22.15
N LYS A 106 -9.88 -0.72 -22.97
CA LYS A 106 -10.54 0.60 -22.98
C LYS A 106 -11.36 0.81 -21.70
N THR A 107 -12.01 -0.24 -21.19
CA THR A 107 -12.73 -0.18 -19.91
C THR A 107 -11.77 0.07 -18.75
N ILE A 108 -10.61 -0.60 -18.73
CA ILE A 108 -9.57 -0.35 -17.72
C ILE A 108 -9.10 1.10 -17.80
N GLN A 109 -8.77 1.61 -18.99
CA GLN A 109 -8.32 3.00 -19.18
C GLN A 109 -9.37 4.03 -18.73
N ARG A 110 -10.65 3.78 -18.98
CA ARG A 110 -11.73 4.65 -18.49
C ARG A 110 -11.78 4.68 -16.96
N MET A 111 -11.60 3.52 -16.32
CA MET A 111 -11.51 3.45 -14.86
C MET A 111 -10.25 4.16 -14.35
N GLU A 112 -9.09 4.02 -15.02
CA GLU A 112 -7.88 4.75 -14.66
C GLU A 112 -8.10 6.27 -14.65
N LEU A 113 -8.73 6.80 -15.70
CA LEU A 113 -9.07 8.22 -15.78
C LEU A 113 -10.03 8.64 -14.67
N LEU A 114 -11.01 7.80 -14.33
CA LEU A 114 -11.93 8.05 -13.23
C LEU A 114 -11.17 8.12 -11.89
N VAL A 115 -10.32 7.14 -11.58
CA VAL A 115 -9.46 7.12 -10.40
C VAL A 115 -8.57 8.38 -10.35
N LEU A 116 -7.86 8.69 -11.43
CA LEU A 116 -7.01 9.89 -11.52
C LEU A 116 -7.80 11.18 -11.23
N SER A 117 -9.00 11.30 -11.81
CA SER A 117 -9.86 12.46 -11.62
C SER A 117 -10.34 12.58 -10.17
N THR A 118 -10.77 11.47 -9.55
CA THR A 118 -11.20 11.43 -8.14
C THR A 118 -10.06 11.78 -7.20
N LEU A 119 -8.85 11.29 -7.49
CA LEU A 119 -7.66 11.57 -6.69
C LEU A 119 -7.03 12.94 -7.01
N LYS A 120 -7.62 13.72 -7.94
CA LYS A 120 -7.10 15.01 -8.42
C LYS A 120 -5.65 14.91 -8.88
N TRP A 121 -5.30 13.79 -9.52
CA TRP A 121 -3.95 13.46 -10.01
C TRP A 121 -2.87 13.42 -8.91
N ARG A 122 -3.26 13.35 -7.62
CA ARG A 122 -2.33 13.24 -6.49
C ARG A 122 -1.90 11.79 -6.30
N MET A 123 -0.99 11.33 -7.15
CA MET A 123 -0.54 9.94 -7.24
C MET A 123 0.68 9.61 -6.38
N ASN A 124 1.37 10.59 -5.80
CA ASN A 124 2.54 10.34 -4.96
C ASN A 124 2.25 10.70 -3.48
N PRO A 125 1.48 9.87 -2.76
CA PRO A 125 1.24 10.07 -1.34
C PRO A 125 2.50 9.80 -0.52
N VAL A 126 2.55 10.32 0.70
CA VAL A 126 3.59 9.90 1.65
C VAL A 126 3.31 8.47 2.10
N THR A 127 4.28 7.57 1.97
CA THR A 127 4.15 6.16 2.34
C THR A 127 5.05 5.78 3.52
N PRO A 128 4.71 4.76 4.32
CA PRO A 128 5.59 4.27 5.39
C PRO A 128 6.97 3.85 4.88
N ILE A 129 7.05 3.32 3.65
CA ILE A 129 8.30 2.91 2.99
C ILE A 129 9.28 4.07 2.87
N SER A 130 8.79 5.29 2.56
CA SER A 130 9.66 6.48 2.49
C SER A 130 10.36 6.81 3.82
N PHE A 131 9.73 6.44 4.95
CA PHE A 131 10.32 6.58 6.28
C PHE A 131 11.29 5.46 6.62
N PHE A 132 11.05 4.23 6.15
CA PHE A 132 12.01 3.13 6.35
C PHE A 132 13.39 3.50 5.82
N ASP A 133 13.46 3.94 4.57
CA ASP A 133 14.72 4.33 3.93
C ASP A 133 15.36 5.54 4.66
N HIS A 134 14.57 6.56 5.01
CA HIS A 134 15.07 7.71 5.75
C HIS A 134 15.68 7.34 7.12
N ILE A 135 14.94 6.56 7.92
CA ILE A 135 15.37 6.18 9.27
C ILE A 135 16.56 5.23 9.20
N THR A 136 16.53 4.27 8.27
CA THR A 136 17.60 3.28 8.14
C THR A 136 18.93 3.93 7.75
N ARG A 137 18.92 4.93 6.84
CA ARG A 137 20.11 5.73 6.54
C ARG A 137 20.66 6.47 7.76
N ARG A 138 19.79 6.98 8.66
CA ARG A 138 20.21 7.66 9.89
C ARG A 138 20.77 6.71 10.96
N LEU A 139 20.31 5.46 10.97
CA LEU A 139 20.82 4.42 11.86
C LEU A 139 22.21 3.92 11.45
N GLY A 140 22.70 4.30 10.25
CA GLY A 140 24.04 3.92 9.79
C GLY A 140 24.18 2.43 9.44
N LEU A 141 23.05 1.72 9.31
CA LEU A 141 22.99 0.31 8.89
C LEU A 141 23.48 0.22 7.43
N ARG A 142 24.76 -0.17 7.22
CA ARG A 142 25.37 -0.31 5.89
C ARG A 142 25.87 -1.74 5.60
N THR A 143 25.27 -2.74 6.25
CA THR A 143 25.65 -4.15 6.15
C THR A 143 24.58 -4.97 5.41
N HIS A 144 24.84 -6.22 5.04
CA HIS A 144 23.82 -7.11 4.44
C HIS A 144 22.52 -7.20 5.26
N LEU A 145 22.63 -7.09 6.59
CA LEU A 145 21.51 -7.01 7.54
C LEU A 145 20.54 -5.86 7.23
N HIS A 146 21.00 -4.78 6.58
CA HIS A 146 20.17 -3.66 6.14
C HIS A 146 19.06 -4.11 5.18
N TRP A 147 19.42 -4.93 4.19
CA TRP A 147 18.48 -5.37 3.16
C TRP A 147 17.45 -6.34 3.73
N GLU A 148 17.88 -7.27 4.58
CA GLU A 148 16.98 -8.20 5.28
C GLU A 148 16.03 -7.46 6.22
N PHE A 149 16.53 -6.44 6.92
CA PHE A 149 15.72 -5.60 7.80
C PHE A 149 14.66 -4.80 7.02
N LEU A 150 15.05 -4.13 5.94
CA LEU A 150 14.11 -3.38 5.09
C LEU A 150 13.09 -4.30 4.44
N HIS A 151 13.52 -5.43 3.89
CA HIS A 151 12.63 -6.43 3.31
C HIS A 151 11.63 -6.96 4.34
N SER A 152 12.06 -7.21 5.58
CA SER A 152 11.17 -7.63 6.67
C SER A 152 10.17 -6.53 7.05
N CYS A 153 10.59 -5.26 7.06
CA CYS A 153 9.70 -4.12 7.29
C CYS A 153 8.67 -3.97 6.17
N GLU A 154 9.08 -4.08 4.91
CA GLU A 154 8.19 -4.03 3.75
C GLU A 154 7.20 -5.19 3.77
N HIS A 155 7.66 -6.41 4.04
CA HIS A 155 6.81 -7.58 4.13
C HIS A 155 5.76 -7.43 5.24
N LEU A 156 6.17 -7.01 6.44
CA LEU A 156 5.24 -6.76 7.53
C LEU A 156 4.26 -5.63 7.20
N LEU A 157 4.73 -4.55 6.56
CA LEU A 157 3.87 -3.47 6.12
C LEU A 157 2.78 -3.97 5.15
N LEU A 158 3.13 -4.83 4.20
CA LEU A 158 2.18 -5.41 3.26
C LEU A 158 1.10 -6.25 3.97
N ILE A 159 1.45 -6.96 5.03
CA ILE A 159 0.47 -7.66 5.88
C ILE A 159 -0.43 -6.66 6.61
N LEU A 160 0.14 -5.59 7.16
CA LEU A 160 -0.61 -4.58 7.92
C LEU A 160 -1.62 -3.82 7.06
N ILE A 161 -1.25 -3.41 5.85
CA ILE A 161 -2.17 -2.64 4.97
C ILE A 161 -3.36 -3.48 4.48
N ALA A 162 -3.27 -4.81 4.54
CA ALA A 162 -4.39 -5.68 4.21
C ALA A 162 -5.54 -5.51 5.20
N ASP A 163 -5.25 -5.22 6.47
CA ASP A 163 -6.25 -4.90 7.48
C ASP A 163 -6.59 -3.39 7.42
N SER A 164 -7.86 -3.09 7.17
CA SER A 164 -8.38 -1.72 7.01
C SER A 164 -8.17 -0.86 8.26
N LYS A 165 -8.02 -1.46 9.44
CA LYS A 165 -7.76 -0.74 10.70
C LYS A 165 -6.43 0.03 10.65
N PHE A 166 -5.42 -0.49 9.95
CA PHE A 166 -4.11 0.16 9.92
C PHE A 166 -4.04 1.37 8.99
N MET A 167 -5.00 1.51 8.08
CA MET A 167 -5.13 2.69 7.22
C MET A 167 -5.48 3.97 8.01
N LEU A 168 -5.92 3.83 9.26
CA LEU A 168 -6.19 4.93 10.18
C LEU A 168 -4.94 5.53 10.82
N TYR A 169 -3.77 4.92 10.67
CA TYR A 169 -2.53 5.45 11.24
C TYR A 169 -1.80 6.32 10.22
N ILE A 170 -1.11 7.35 10.73
CA ILE A 170 -0.27 8.23 9.92
C ILE A 170 0.94 7.40 9.42
N PRO A 171 1.39 7.56 8.16
CA PRO A 171 2.49 6.79 7.59
C PRO A 171 3.77 6.70 8.43
N SER A 172 4.19 7.80 9.07
CA SER A 172 5.33 7.84 10.00
C SER A 172 5.13 6.99 11.24
N ILE A 173 3.93 6.98 11.82
CA ILE A 173 3.60 6.14 12.99
C ILE A 173 3.65 4.68 12.60
N LEU A 174 3.03 4.33 11.47
CA LEU A 174 3.03 2.96 10.96
C LEU A 174 4.47 2.50 10.68
N ALA A 175 5.28 3.36 10.05
CA ALA A 175 6.68 3.06 9.79
C ALA A 175 7.48 2.80 11.08
N ALA A 176 7.39 3.71 12.05
CA ALA A 176 8.09 3.58 13.33
C ALA A 176 7.67 2.31 14.08
N ALA A 177 6.38 1.99 14.10
CA ALA A 177 5.84 0.79 14.74
C ALA A 177 6.35 -0.49 14.05
N THR A 178 6.28 -0.55 12.73
CA THR A 178 6.80 -1.67 11.93
C THR A 178 8.29 -1.88 12.18
N MET A 179 9.10 -0.82 12.11
CA MET A 179 10.55 -0.92 12.35
C MET A 179 10.87 -1.40 13.77
N LEU A 180 10.19 -0.86 14.79
CA LEU A 180 10.38 -1.28 16.18
C LEU A 180 10.04 -2.76 16.39
N TYR A 181 8.97 -3.23 15.75
CA TYR A 181 8.59 -4.64 15.80
C TYR A 181 9.64 -5.52 15.14
N VAL A 182 10.08 -5.18 13.91
CA VAL A 182 11.08 -5.96 13.18
C VAL A 182 12.43 -6.00 13.92
N ILE A 183 12.87 -4.89 14.52
CA ILE A 183 14.09 -4.85 15.35
C ILE A 183 13.99 -5.84 16.52
N LYS A 184 12.80 -6.00 17.10
CA LYS A 184 12.57 -6.95 18.21
C LYS A 184 12.67 -8.40 17.76
N GLU A 185 12.19 -8.71 16.55
CA GLU A 185 12.15 -10.08 16.02
C GLU A 185 13.51 -10.53 15.46
N ILE A 186 14.28 -9.63 14.82
CA ILE A 186 15.55 -10.00 14.14
C ILE A 186 16.72 -10.16 15.12
N GLU A 187 16.80 -9.38 16.20
CA GLU A 187 17.95 -9.44 17.13
C GLU A 187 17.56 -9.21 18.60
N PRO A 188 17.23 -10.27 19.37
CA PRO A 188 17.03 -10.17 20.81
C PRO A 188 18.25 -9.63 21.56
N CYS A 189 19.46 -9.92 21.05
CA CYS A 189 20.73 -9.65 21.71
C CYS A 189 21.23 -8.20 21.57
N HIS A 190 20.87 -7.49 20.49
CA HIS A 190 21.23 -6.08 20.24
C HIS A 190 20.02 -5.12 20.25
N TYR A 191 18.81 -5.65 20.50
CA TYR A 191 17.54 -4.92 20.61
C TYR A 191 17.63 -3.60 21.39
N LEU A 192 18.31 -3.58 22.54
CA LEU A 192 18.41 -2.41 23.41
C LEU A 192 19.21 -1.26 22.77
N GLU A 193 20.23 -1.57 21.96
CA GLU A 193 21.07 -0.58 21.28
C GLU A 193 20.30 0.04 20.11
N TYR A 194 19.71 -0.78 19.23
CA TYR A 194 18.89 -0.33 18.11
C TYR A 194 17.62 0.40 18.54
N ARG A 195 16.94 -0.08 19.59
CA ARG A 195 15.79 0.61 20.18
C ARG A 195 16.19 2.00 20.70
N LYS A 196 17.32 2.11 21.40
CA LYS A 196 17.83 3.41 21.87
C LYS A 196 18.17 4.34 20.70
N GLN A 197 18.81 3.83 19.65
CA GLN A 197 19.13 4.61 18.45
C GLN A 197 17.88 5.07 17.70
N LEU A 198 16.91 4.19 17.50
CA LEU A 198 15.65 4.53 16.83
C LEU A 198 14.84 5.55 17.65
N LEU A 199 14.75 5.37 18.97
CA LEU A 199 14.12 6.37 19.85
C LEU A 199 14.86 7.71 19.86
N ARG A 200 16.17 7.72 19.63
CA ARG A 200 16.95 8.96 19.48
C ARG A 200 16.62 9.66 18.16
N VAL A 201 16.51 8.91 17.06
CA VAL A 201 16.13 9.45 15.74
C VAL A 201 14.70 9.97 15.72
N LEU A 202 13.76 9.30 16.41
CA LEU A 202 12.36 9.75 16.47
C LEU A 202 12.11 10.98 17.36
N LYS A 203 13.05 11.32 18.25
CA LYS A 203 12.94 12.50 19.16
C LYS A 203 13.49 13.80 18.56
N THR A 204 14.22 13.71 17.45
CA THR A 204 14.75 14.85 16.67
C THR A 204 13.83 15.19 15.52
#